data_AF-M1CT20-F1
#
_entry.id   AF-M1CT20-F1
#
_cell.length_a   1.000
_cell.length_b   1.000
_cell.length_c   1.000
_cell.angle_alpha   90.00
_cell.angle_beta   90.00
_cell.angle_gamma   90.00
#
_symmetry.space_group_name_H-M   'P 1'
#
loop_
_entity.id
_entity.type
_entity.pdbx_description
1 polymer ?
#
loop_
_entity_poly.entity_id
_entity_poly.type
_entity_poly.pdbx_seq_one_letter_code
_entity_poly.pdbx_strand_id
1 'polypeptide(L)'
;MPFGPKFLAQKLYQLCSPEDVALASSLIRPSSLFIEDLSKVKYFTDEGFGSVKKVYIICTEDKVSPKEFQQWQIDNNGTVIEAKEIKGTDHMAMLCMPKQLCDTLLEIAHKYN
;
A
#
# COMPACT_ATOMS: atom_id res chain seq x y z
N MET A 1 16.61 -1.28 5.79
CA MET A 1 15.54 -0.90 6.73
C MET A 1 15.01 -2.15 7.42
N PRO A 2 15.40 -2.39 8.69
CA PRO A 2 14.83 -3.47 9.48
C PRO A 2 13.47 -3.05 10.06
N PHE A 3 12.45 -3.89 9.91
CA PHE A 3 11.18 -3.73 10.61
C PHE A 3 11.26 -4.45 11.96
N GLY A 4 11.43 -3.69 13.03
CA GLY A 4 11.45 -4.26 14.38
C GLY A 4 10.06 -4.75 14.82
N PRO A 5 9.97 -5.70 15.77
CA PRO A 5 8.71 -6.30 16.20
C PRO A 5 7.70 -5.28 16.74
N LYS A 6 8.17 -4.24 17.45
CA LYS A 6 7.31 -3.14 17.91
C LYS A 6 6.74 -2.31 16.75
N PHE A 7 7.56 -2.07 15.72
CA PHE A 7 7.11 -1.33 14.54
C PHE A 7 6.05 -2.12 13.78
N LEU A 8 6.26 -3.43 13.60
CA LEU A 8 5.27 -4.32 13.00
C LEU A 8 3.93 -4.23 13.72
N ALA A 9 3.91 -4.53 15.02
CA ALA A 9 2.67 -4.59 15.78
C ALA A 9 1.95 -3.23 15.90
N GLN A 10 2.68 -2.12 15.98
CA GLN A 10 2.08 -0.80 16.29
C GLN A 10 1.81 0.08 15.07
N LYS A 11 2.46 -0.19 13.93
CA LYS A 11 2.41 0.67 12.74
C LYS A 11 1.91 -0.03 11.49
N LEU A 12 2.22 -1.31 11.33
CA LEU A 12 1.84 -2.10 10.15
C LEU A 12 0.58 -2.93 10.41
N TYR A 13 0.54 -3.63 11.55
CA TYR A 13 -0.45 -4.67 11.88
C TYR A 13 -1.37 -4.28 13.05
N GLN A 14 -1.52 -2.98 13.34
CA GLN A 14 -2.23 -2.52 14.54
C GLN A 14 -3.74 -2.85 14.54
N LEU A 15 -4.31 -3.25 13.40
CA LEU A 15 -5.70 -3.72 13.27
C LEU A 15 -5.78 -5.19 12.81
N CYS A 16 -4.63 -5.88 12.70
CA CYS A 16 -4.57 -7.31 12.38
C CYS A 16 -4.68 -8.19 13.62
N SER A 17 -4.82 -9.50 13.40
CA SER A 17 -4.84 -10.48 14.49
C SER A 17 -3.44 -10.70 15.10
N PRO A 18 -3.34 -11.15 16.36
CA PRO A 18 -2.07 -11.57 16.95
C PRO A 18 -1.37 -12.68 16.16
N GLU A 19 -2.14 -13.57 15.50
CA GLU A 19 -1.63 -14.64 14.65
C GLU A 19 -0.92 -14.07 13.42
N ASP A 20 -1.48 -13.04 12.78
CA ASP A 20 -0.84 -12.34 11.65
C ASP A 20 0.47 -11.66 12.08
N VAL A 21 0.48 -11.03 13.26
CA VAL A 21 1.69 -10.40 13.83
C VAL A 21 2.77 -11.45 14.10
N ALA A 22 2.40 -12.61 14.65
CA ALA A 22 3.31 -13.72 14.91
C ALA A 22 3.88 -14.29 13.60
N LEU A 23 3.01 -14.51 12.61
CA LEU A 23 3.41 -14.98 11.28
C LEU A 23 4.40 -14.00 10.63
N ALA A 24 4.05 -12.72 10.59
CA ALA A 24 4.91 -11.67 10.04
C ALA A 24 6.27 -11.62 10.73
N SER A 25 6.30 -11.74 12.07
CA SER A 25 7.52 -11.72 12.86
C SER A 25 8.45 -12.90 12.53
N SER A 26 7.90 -14.05 12.13
CA SER A 26 8.69 -15.23 11.73
C SER A 26 9.20 -15.20 10.28
N LEU A 27 8.56 -14.41 9.42
CA LEU A 27 8.84 -14.41 7.97
C LEU A 27 9.59 -13.16 7.49
N ILE A 28 9.55 -12.06 8.24
CA ILE A 28 10.11 -10.79 7.78
C ILE A 28 11.64 -10.85 7.64
N ARG A 29 12.15 -10.19 6.61
CA ARG A 29 13.59 -10.13 6.30
C ARG A 29 14.02 -8.68 6.07
N PRO A 30 15.31 -8.35 6.25
CA PRO A 30 15.82 -7.03 5.92
C PRO A 30 15.57 -6.66 4.46
N SER A 31 15.19 -5.41 4.21
CA SER A 31 15.03 -4.84 2.87
C SER A 31 15.71 -3.46 2.77
N SER A 32 15.67 -2.79 1.61
CA SER A 32 16.16 -1.43 1.38
C SER A 32 15.16 -0.65 0.52
N LEU A 33 15.16 0.67 0.66
CA LEU A 33 14.41 1.57 -0.21
C LEU A 33 15.18 1.96 -1.48
N PHE A 34 16.43 1.52 -1.63
CA PHE A 34 17.28 1.79 -2.80
C PHE A 34 17.38 3.29 -3.16
N ILE A 35 17.36 4.17 -2.16
CA ILE A 35 17.31 5.64 -2.34
C ILE A 35 18.47 6.15 -3.21
N GLU A 36 19.68 5.63 -2.99
CA GLU A 36 20.87 6.03 -3.74
C GLU A 36 20.78 5.69 -5.23
N ASP A 37 20.15 4.58 -5.57
CA ASP A 37 19.98 4.14 -6.96
C ASP A 37 18.83 4.90 -7.63
N LEU A 38 17.69 5.02 -6.92
CA LEU A 38 16.49 5.69 -7.42
C LEU A 38 16.69 7.20 -7.59
N SER A 39 17.59 7.83 -6.81
CA SER A 39 17.91 9.26 -6.96
C SER A 39 18.72 9.59 -8.22
N LYS A 40 19.35 8.60 -8.86
CA LYS A 40 20.25 8.80 -10.01
C LYS A 40 19.64 8.42 -11.35
N VAL A 41 18.54 7.65 -11.34
CA VAL A 41 17.98 7.06 -12.56
C VAL A 41 16.48 7.33 -12.64
N LYS A 42 16.05 7.84 -13.80
CA LYS A 42 14.62 7.99 -14.12
C LYS A 42 14.15 6.72 -14.85
N TYR A 43 13.53 5.80 -14.11
CA TYR A 43 13.04 4.53 -14.66
C TYR A 43 11.69 4.63 -15.39
N PHE A 44 10.90 5.67 -15.10
CA PHE A 44 9.54 5.80 -15.60
C PHE A 44 9.43 6.88 -16.68
N THR A 45 8.68 6.56 -17.75
CA THR A 45 8.35 7.46 -18.86
C THR A 45 6.84 7.55 -19.05
N ASP A 46 6.38 8.59 -19.73
CA ASP A 46 4.96 8.83 -19.96
C ASP A 46 4.40 7.84 -20.99
N GLU A 47 5.17 7.52 -22.03
CA GLU A 47 4.80 6.54 -23.05
C GLU A 47 4.81 5.10 -22.51
N GLY A 48 5.66 4.83 -21.51
CA GLY A 48 5.77 3.53 -20.85
C GLY A 48 4.82 3.44 -19.66
N PHE A 49 5.35 3.68 -18.46
CA PHE A 49 4.61 3.61 -17.20
C PHE A 49 3.40 4.55 -17.15
N GLY A 50 3.51 5.73 -17.75
CA GLY A 50 2.43 6.72 -17.81
C GLY A 50 1.17 6.20 -18.53
N SER A 51 1.34 5.39 -19.58
CA SER A 51 0.25 4.87 -20.41
C SER A 51 -0.68 3.87 -19.69
N VAL A 52 -0.22 3.25 -18.61
CA VAL A 52 -1.00 2.26 -17.86
C VAL A 52 -2.04 2.96 -16.97
N LYS A 53 -3.28 2.46 -16.99
CA LYS A 53 -4.35 2.88 -16.08
C LYS A 53 -3.97 2.56 -14.63
N LYS A 54 -4.03 3.55 -13.74
CA LYS A 54 -3.64 3.42 -12.33
C LYS A 54 -4.83 3.66 -11.41
N VAL A 55 -5.11 2.70 -10.55
CA VAL A 55 -6.10 2.84 -9.47
C VAL A 55 -5.37 2.77 -8.14
N TYR A 56 -5.71 3.66 -7.22
CA TYR A 56 -5.14 3.67 -5.87
C TYR A 56 -6.20 3.22 -4.86
N ILE A 57 -5.83 2.34 -3.92
CA ILE A 57 -6.71 1.91 -2.82
C ILE A 57 -6.14 2.48 -1.52
N ILE A 58 -6.86 3.41 -0.91
CA ILE A 58 -6.47 4.09 0.32
C ILE A 58 -6.85 3.24 1.54
N CYS A 59 -5.88 3.02 2.42
CA CYS A 59 -6.11 2.38 3.72
C CYS A 59 -6.22 3.44 4.82
N THR A 60 -7.40 3.63 5.41
CA THR A 60 -7.68 4.87 6.18
C THR A 60 -6.97 4.96 7.53
N GLU A 61 -6.62 3.83 8.13
CA GLU A 61 -5.97 3.77 9.45
C GLU A 61 -4.48 3.40 9.37
N ASP A 62 -3.89 3.45 8.17
CA ASP A 62 -2.48 3.16 7.94
C ASP A 62 -1.59 4.16 8.70
N LYS A 63 -0.65 3.64 9.51
CA LYS A 63 0.28 4.44 10.33
C LYS A 63 1.69 4.51 9.73
N VAL A 64 1.98 3.78 8.66
CA VAL A 64 3.23 3.86 7.89
C VAL A 64 3.07 4.85 6.74
N SER A 65 1.94 4.77 6.03
CA SER A 65 1.54 5.74 5.02
C SER A 65 0.22 6.38 5.45
N PRO A 66 0.26 7.46 6.26
CA PRO A 66 -0.96 8.14 6.69
C PRO A 66 -1.88 8.49 5.52
N LYS A 67 -3.19 8.52 5.75
CA LYS A 67 -4.18 8.82 4.70
C LYS A 67 -3.84 10.10 3.94
N GLU A 68 -3.36 11.12 4.63
CA GLU A 68 -2.97 12.41 4.05
C GLU A 68 -1.79 12.26 3.08
N PHE A 69 -0.85 11.37 3.38
CA PHE A 69 0.29 11.08 2.51
C PHE A 69 -0.12 10.22 1.31
N GLN A 70 -1.05 9.28 1.47
CA GLN A 70 -1.64 8.54 0.36
C GLN A 70 -2.40 9.48 -0.58
N GLN A 71 -3.21 10.39 -0.04
CA GLN A 71 -3.93 11.40 -0.81
C GLN A 71 -2.97 12.34 -1.54
N TRP A 72 -1.93 12.83 -0.85
CA TRP A 72 -0.90 13.66 -1.47
C TRP A 72 -0.22 12.97 -2.66
N GLN A 73 0.04 11.66 -2.58
CA GLN A 73 0.59 10.90 -3.71
C GLN A 73 -0.37 10.85 -4.89
N ILE A 74 -1.66 10.66 -4.64
CA ILE A 74 -2.70 10.64 -5.69
C ILE A 74 -2.76 12.00 -6.39
N ASP A 75 -2.86 13.08 -5.60
CA ASP A 75 -2.98 14.45 -6.10
C ASP A 75 -1.75 14.89 -6.88
N ASN A 76 -0.55 14.54 -6.38
CA ASN A 76 0.72 14.99 -6.96
C ASN A 76 1.21 14.12 -8.13
N ASN A 77 0.86 12.83 -8.17
CA ASN A 77 1.20 11.96 -9.30
C ASN A 77 0.39 12.34 -10.55
N GLY A 78 -0.89 12.69 -10.39
CA GLY A 78 -1.75 13.18 -11.47
C GLY A 78 -2.15 12.14 -12.53
N THR A 79 -1.63 10.90 -12.46
CA THR A 79 -1.96 9.81 -13.41
C THR A 79 -2.87 8.72 -12.82
N VAL A 80 -3.32 8.88 -11.57
CA VAL A 80 -4.29 8.00 -10.94
C VAL A 80 -5.69 8.33 -11.48
N ILE A 81 -6.34 7.36 -12.11
CA ILE A 81 -7.63 7.56 -12.78
C ILE A 81 -8.83 7.31 -11.85
N GLU A 82 -8.61 6.60 -10.75
CA GLU A 82 -9.61 6.35 -9.71
C GLU A 82 -8.89 6.09 -8.38
N ALA A 83 -9.46 6.62 -7.30
CA ALA A 83 -9.09 6.28 -5.94
C ALA A 83 -10.29 5.62 -5.25
N LYS A 84 -10.06 4.50 -4.57
CA LYS A 84 -11.04 3.85 -3.69
C LYS A 84 -10.53 3.90 -2.26
N GLU A 85 -11.41 3.91 -1.27
CA GLU A 85 -11.03 3.87 0.14
C GLU A 85 -11.59 2.63 0.82
N ILE A 86 -10.78 1.97 1.64
CA ILE A 86 -11.25 0.91 2.54
C ILE A 86 -11.12 1.40 3.98
N LYS A 87 -12.26 1.71 4.59
CA LYS A 87 -12.31 2.28 5.94
C LYS A 87 -11.93 1.24 7.00
N GLY A 88 -11.17 1.65 8.01
CA GLY A 88 -10.80 0.77 9.12
C GLY A 88 -9.72 -0.25 8.76
N THR A 89 -8.92 0.01 7.71
CA THR A 89 -7.76 -0.82 7.34
C THR A 89 -6.46 -0.19 7.79
N ASP A 90 -5.59 -1.01 8.38
CA ASP A 90 -4.19 -0.66 8.58
C ASP A 90 -3.38 -0.84 7.28
N HIS A 91 -2.05 -0.84 7.39
CA HIS A 91 -1.18 -1.03 6.22
C HIS A 91 -1.35 -2.41 5.57
N MET A 92 -1.89 -3.38 6.31
CA MET A 92 -2.04 -4.77 5.89
C MET A 92 -3.51 -5.06 5.55
N ALA A 93 -4.12 -4.26 4.68
CA ALA A 93 -5.52 -4.39 4.27
C ALA A 93 -5.91 -5.80 3.78
N MET A 94 -4.96 -6.54 3.18
CA MET A 94 -5.17 -7.92 2.75
C MET A 94 -5.30 -8.93 3.91
N LEU A 95 -4.91 -8.55 5.12
CA LEU A 95 -5.02 -9.37 6.33
C LEU A 95 -6.15 -8.89 7.23
N CYS A 96 -6.24 -7.59 7.50
CA CYS A 96 -7.28 -7.06 8.39
C CYS A 96 -8.68 -6.97 7.75
N MET A 97 -8.78 -6.73 6.43
CA MET A 97 -10.05 -6.64 5.70
C MET A 97 -10.00 -7.35 4.32
N PRO A 98 -9.64 -8.64 4.24
CA PRO A 98 -9.41 -9.35 2.98
C PRO A 98 -10.63 -9.36 2.04
N LYS A 99 -11.85 -9.47 2.60
CA LYS A 99 -13.08 -9.51 1.80
C LYS A 99 -13.36 -8.16 1.14
N GLN A 100 -13.28 -7.06 1.89
CA GLN A 100 -13.50 -5.72 1.34
C GLN A 100 -12.45 -5.38 0.28
N LEU A 101 -11.18 -5.77 0.50
CA LEU A 101 -10.15 -5.63 -0.53
C LEU A 101 -10.46 -6.47 -1.77
N CYS A 102 -10.90 -7.72 -1.60
CA CYS A 102 -11.31 -8.58 -2.72
C CYS A 102 -12.45 -7.96 -3.52
N ASP A 103 -13.52 -7.52 -2.86
CA ASP A 103 -14.67 -6.90 -3.51
C ASP A 103 -14.26 -5.63 -4.27
N THR A 104 -13.42 -4.79 -3.65
CA THR A 104 -12.84 -3.58 -4.26
C THR A 104 -12.05 -3.93 -5.52
N LEU A 105 -11.22 -4.99 -5.48
CA LEU A 105 -10.44 -5.44 -6.64
C LEU A 105 -11.33 -6.02 -7.75
N LEU A 106 -12.37 -6.78 -7.39
CA LEU A 106 -13.34 -7.31 -8.35
C LEU A 106 -14.12 -6.19 -9.05
N GLU A 107 -14.50 -5.14 -8.32
CA GLU A 107 -15.12 -3.95 -8.91
C GLU A 107 -14.19 -3.26 -9.92
N ILE A 108 -12.91 -3.08 -9.56
CA ILE A 108 -11.90 -2.50 -10.46
C ILE A 108 -11.74 -3.38 -11.71
N ALA A 109 -11.59 -4.69 -11.53
CA ALA A 109 -11.44 -5.65 -12.62
C ALA A 109 -12.67 -5.66 -13.54
N HIS A 110 -13.88 -5.58 -12.99
CA HIS A 110 -15.10 -5.51 -13.77
C HIS A 110 -15.22 -4.20 -14.56
N LYS A 111 -14.86 -3.06 -13.94
CA LYS A 111 -14.96 -1.72 -14.54
C LYS A 111 -13.95 -1.48 -15.67
N TYR A 112 -12.77 -2.06 -15.56
CA TYR A 112 -11.65 -1.84 -16.49
C TYR A 112 -11.26 -3.07 -17.31
N ASN A 113 -12.11 -4.10 -17.32
CA ASN A 113 -12.02 -5.24 -18.24
C ASN A 113 -12.21 -4.81 -19.70
#